data_AF-A0A149V0W4-F1
#
_entry.id   AF-A0A149V0W4-F1
#
_cell.length_a   1.000
_cell.length_b   1.000
_cell.length_c   1.000
_cell.angle_alpha   90.00
_cell.angle_beta   90.00
_cell.angle_gamma   90.00
#
_symmetry.space_group_name_H-M   'P 1'
#
loop_
_entity.id
_entity.type
_entity.pdbx_description
1 polymer ?
#
loop_
_entity_poly.entity_id
_entity_poly.type
_entity_poly.pdbx_seq_one_letter_code
_entity_poly.pdbx_strand_id
1 'polypeptide(L)'
;MSFNLDTPRASDQQLAALFHNIMVDDEVNLSVACPTDVTPDCNQEELNACYRISWQLLVRGIDLADFRRMIARIAVRREASPDERIYYKEVRARFKHMRFGCANFDVRHRYPWQLHFITSQMGFLQDAFKSGQKFKTCWMAAVLWIVLLPLPFKLVQRRIENFLSSNPPKFREFQCAEIAKLAKALASGEQVTGQQFHSLRKIISRRTAFVDTLRIIRPSQQLNNLSAYLATINGLMGDMHDELLLKEIRGELDYHKDKFLLPDPIAVRLRKLIDANLRKISYPPHTITSSPV
;
A
#
# COMPACT_ATOMS: atom_id res chain seq x y z
N MET A 1 -17.47 13.34 -20.62
CA MET A 1 -17.91 12.01 -20.16
C MET A 1 -17.42 11.82 -18.73
N SER A 2 -18.29 11.41 -17.80
CA SER A 2 -17.88 11.07 -16.44
C SER A 2 -16.99 9.83 -16.48
N PHE A 3 -15.90 9.85 -15.72
CA PHE A 3 -15.01 8.71 -15.59
C PHE A 3 -15.76 7.55 -14.93
N ASN A 4 -15.80 6.38 -15.58
CA ASN A 4 -16.49 5.20 -15.06
C ASN A 4 -15.46 4.20 -14.47
N LEU A 5 -15.70 3.78 -13.23
CA LEU A 5 -14.83 2.85 -12.50
C LEU A 5 -15.07 1.37 -12.83
N ASP A 6 -16.22 1.05 -13.39
CA ASP A 6 -16.57 -0.32 -13.78
C ASP A 6 -16.24 -0.60 -15.25
N THR A 7 -15.95 0.45 -16.03
CA THR A 7 -15.67 0.37 -17.48
C THR A 7 -14.37 1.09 -17.89
N PRO A 8 -13.47 0.44 -18.66
CA PRO A 8 -13.48 -0.97 -19.02
C PRO A 8 -13.36 -1.89 -17.80
N ARG A 9 -14.00 -3.05 -17.90
CA ARG A 9 -13.94 -4.10 -16.88
C ARG A 9 -12.60 -4.82 -17.01
N ALA A 10 -11.85 -4.92 -15.92
CA ALA A 10 -10.65 -5.73 -15.84
C ALA A 10 -11.00 -7.22 -15.97
N SER A 11 -10.16 -7.99 -16.64
CA SER A 11 -10.35 -9.44 -16.71
C SER A 11 -10.12 -10.09 -15.35
N ASP A 12 -10.69 -11.28 -15.14
CA ASP A 12 -10.44 -12.05 -13.92
C ASP A 12 -8.96 -12.42 -13.78
N GLN A 13 -8.28 -12.65 -14.90
CA GLN A 13 -6.84 -12.86 -14.93
C GLN A 13 -6.07 -11.63 -14.45
N GLN A 14 -6.45 -10.41 -14.86
CA GLN A 14 -5.81 -9.18 -14.39
C GLN A 14 -6.02 -8.97 -12.90
N LEU A 15 -7.23 -9.22 -12.38
CA LEU A 15 -7.51 -9.10 -10.96
C LEU A 15 -6.78 -10.16 -10.13
N ALA A 16 -6.74 -11.42 -10.61
CA ALA A 16 -6.00 -12.50 -9.97
C ALA A 16 -4.49 -12.21 -9.96
N ALA A 17 -3.93 -11.73 -11.06
CA ALA A 17 -2.52 -11.36 -11.14
C ALA A 17 -2.19 -10.17 -10.21
N LEU A 18 -3.01 -9.13 -10.18
CA LEU A 18 -2.84 -8.02 -9.24
C LEU A 18 -2.95 -8.50 -7.79
N PHE A 19 -3.91 -9.36 -7.49
CA PHE A 19 -4.08 -9.90 -6.15
C PHE A 19 -2.88 -10.75 -5.73
N HIS A 20 -2.38 -11.61 -6.61
CA HIS A 20 -1.17 -12.37 -6.38
C HIS A 20 0.02 -11.45 -6.07
N ASN A 21 0.24 -10.41 -6.88
CA ASN A 21 1.29 -9.42 -6.66
C ASN A 21 1.21 -8.77 -5.26
N ILE A 22 0.01 -8.41 -4.82
CA ILE A 22 -0.21 -7.82 -3.48
C ILE A 22 0.13 -8.81 -2.36
N MET A 23 -0.14 -10.10 -2.58
CA MET A 23 0.10 -11.14 -1.57
C MET A 23 1.58 -11.48 -1.40
N VAL A 24 2.42 -11.10 -2.36
CA VAL A 24 3.89 -11.27 -2.33
C VAL A 24 4.63 -9.92 -2.24
N ASP A 25 3.93 -8.83 -1.90
CA ASP A 25 4.47 -7.45 -1.88
C ASP A 25 5.50 -7.18 -0.76
N ASP A 26 5.79 -8.19 0.06
CA ASP A 26 6.74 -8.19 1.16
C ASP A 26 7.77 -9.34 1.10
N GLU A 27 7.85 -10.07 -0.02
CA GLU A 27 8.88 -11.12 -0.19
C GLU A 27 10.28 -10.51 -0.32
N VAL A 28 11.19 -10.94 0.56
CA VAL A 28 12.57 -10.45 0.62
C VAL A 28 13.45 -11.23 -0.35
N ASN A 29 13.96 -10.56 -1.38
CA ASN A 29 15.00 -11.10 -2.26
C ASN A 29 16.23 -10.19 -2.30
N LEU A 30 17.24 -10.54 -1.49
CA LEU A 30 18.44 -9.73 -1.33
C LEU A 30 19.30 -9.64 -2.60
N SER A 31 19.12 -10.54 -3.58
CA SER A 31 19.88 -10.52 -4.84
C SER A 31 19.34 -9.51 -5.87
N VAL A 32 18.15 -8.94 -5.66
CA VAL A 32 17.55 -7.98 -6.60
C VAL A 32 18.34 -6.67 -6.61
N ALA A 33 18.81 -6.29 -7.80
CA ALA A 33 19.45 -5.01 -8.05
C ALA A 33 18.43 -3.87 -8.18
N CYS A 34 18.82 -2.67 -7.76
CA CYS A 34 18.02 -1.47 -8.01
C CYS A 34 17.97 -1.19 -9.51
N PRO A 35 16.78 -1.06 -10.13
CA PRO A 35 16.67 -0.67 -11.53
C PRO A 35 17.14 0.77 -11.75
N THR A 36 17.42 1.12 -13.01
CA THR A 36 17.83 2.47 -13.41
C THR A 36 16.67 3.45 -13.38
N ASP A 37 15.49 3.08 -13.90
CA ASP A 37 14.26 3.85 -13.76
C ASP A 37 13.45 3.37 -12.56
N VAL A 38 13.46 4.19 -11.51
CA VAL A 38 12.69 3.96 -10.27
C VAL A 38 11.42 4.81 -10.21
N THR A 39 11.28 5.76 -11.13
CA THR A 39 10.15 6.69 -11.22
C THR A 39 9.46 6.62 -12.58
N PRO A 40 8.88 5.46 -12.96
CA PRO A 40 8.24 5.29 -14.26
C PRO A 40 7.17 6.35 -14.49
N ASP A 41 7.24 6.95 -15.68
CA ASP A 41 6.25 7.93 -16.11
C ASP A 41 4.94 7.25 -16.47
N CYS A 42 3.85 7.95 -16.19
CA CYS A 42 2.49 7.50 -16.45
C CYS A 42 1.76 8.56 -17.26
N ASN A 43 1.07 8.15 -18.32
CA ASN A 43 0.11 9.01 -19.00
C ASN A 43 -1.22 9.05 -18.23
N GLN A 44 -2.16 9.90 -18.70
CA GLN A 44 -3.45 10.09 -18.03
C GLN A 44 -4.31 8.81 -18.03
N GLU A 45 -4.25 8.02 -19.10
CA GLU A 45 -5.01 6.78 -19.24
C GLU A 45 -4.52 5.69 -18.29
N GLU A 46 -3.20 5.59 -18.10
CA GLU A 46 -2.56 4.66 -17.17
C GLU A 46 -2.92 4.97 -15.71
N LEU A 47 -2.89 6.24 -15.30
CA LEU A 47 -3.30 6.65 -13.94
C LEU A 47 -4.77 6.28 -13.66
N ASN A 48 -5.62 6.59 -14.62
CA ASN A 48 -7.03 6.23 -14.61
C ASN A 48 -7.24 4.71 -14.54
N ALA A 49 -6.54 3.94 -15.38
CA ALA A 49 -6.62 2.49 -15.40
C ALA A 49 -6.13 1.86 -14.09
N CYS A 50 -5.07 2.41 -13.49
CA CYS A 50 -4.56 1.94 -12.20
C CYS A 50 -5.57 2.16 -11.06
N TYR A 51 -6.20 3.33 -10.99
CA TYR A 51 -7.26 3.55 -10.01
C TYR A 51 -8.46 2.62 -10.25
N ARG A 52 -8.85 2.46 -11.51
CA ARG A 52 -9.97 1.60 -11.91
C ARG A 52 -9.77 0.14 -11.49
N ILE A 53 -8.62 -0.45 -11.78
CA ILE A 53 -8.36 -1.84 -11.41
C ILE A 53 -8.25 -2.01 -9.88
N SER A 54 -7.74 -1.00 -9.17
CA SER A 54 -7.72 -1.00 -7.69
C SER A 54 -9.14 -1.02 -7.10
N TRP A 55 -10.06 -0.26 -7.71
CA TRP A 55 -11.48 -0.28 -7.37
C TRP A 55 -12.11 -1.64 -7.63
N GLN A 56 -11.94 -2.17 -8.85
CA GLN A 56 -12.53 -3.44 -9.25
C GLN A 56 -12.00 -4.61 -8.42
N LEU A 57 -10.72 -4.57 -8.02
CA LEU A 57 -10.14 -5.54 -7.10
C LEU A 57 -10.88 -5.57 -5.75
N LEU A 58 -11.27 -4.40 -5.23
CA LEU A 58 -12.02 -4.30 -3.98
C LEU A 58 -13.46 -4.81 -4.16
N VAL A 59 -14.21 -4.22 -5.09
CA VAL A 59 -15.66 -4.43 -5.16
C VAL A 59 -16.05 -5.78 -5.76
N ARG A 60 -15.20 -6.37 -6.60
CA ARG A 60 -15.42 -7.71 -7.17
C ARG A 60 -14.77 -8.82 -6.37
N GLY A 61 -13.78 -8.48 -5.53
CA GLY A 61 -13.01 -9.45 -4.76
C GLY A 61 -13.55 -9.73 -3.36
N ILE A 62 -14.65 -9.11 -2.95
CA ILE A 62 -15.21 -9.23 -1.60
C ILE A 62 -16.72 -9.40 -1.66
N ASP A 63 -17.22 -10.47 -1.06
CA ASP A 63 -18.61 -10.55 -0.62
C ASP A 63 -18.71 -9.92 0.79
N LEU A 64 -19.29 -8.72 0.87
CA LEU A 64 -19.40 -7.98 2.13
C LEU A 64 -20.33 -8.69 3.13
N ALA A 65 -21.36 -9.39 2.67
CA ALA A 65 -22.30 -10.08 3.55
C ALA A 65 -21.62 -11.29 4.21
N ASP A 66 -20.89 -12.07 3.43
CA ASP A 66 -20.08 -13.19 3.93
C ASP A 66 -18.97 -12.71 4.87
N PHE A 67 -18.25 -11.65 4.48
CA PHE A 67 -17.21 -11.07 5.32
C PHE A 67 -17.77 -10.59 6.66
N ARG A 68 -18.91 -9.88 6.67
CA ARG A 68 -19.59 -9.48 7.92
C ARG A 68 -20.02 -10.68 8.77
N ARG A 69 -20.56 -11.74 8.16
CA ARG A 69 -20.94 -12.96 8.88
C ARG A 69 -19.73 -13.59 9.56
N MET A 70 -18.58 -13.62 8.90
CA MET A 70 -17.32 -14.04 9.52
C MET A 70 -16.92 -13.15 10.70
N ILE A 71 -16.96 -11.82 10.54
CA ILE A 71 -16.63 -10.90 11.65
C ILE A 71 -17.54 -11.13 12.87
N ALA A 72 -18.83 -11.39 12.65
CA ALA A 72 -19.75 -11.72 13.75
C ALA A 72 -19.36 -13.01 14.47
N ARG A 73 -18.97 -14.07 13.74
CA ARG A 73 -18.47 -15.31 14.34
C ARG A 73 -17.19 -15.07 15.15
N ILE A 74 -16.25 -14.29 14.64
CA ILE A 74 -15.02 -13.91 15.36
C ILE A 74 -15.37 -13.13 16.63
N ALA A 75 -16.36 -12.23 16.59
CA ALA A 75 -16.79 -11.47 17.77
C ALA A 75 -17.34 -12.40 18.87
N VAL A 76 -18.22 -13.34 18.51
CA VAL A 76 -18.84 -14.30 19.44
C VAL A 76 -17.79 -15.27 20.01
N ARG A 77 -16.98 -15.88 19.14
CA ARG A 77 -15.96 -16.87 19.55
C ARG A 77 -14.73 -16.21 20.21
N ARG A 78 -14.54 -14.90 19.99
CA ARG A 78 -13.40 -14.09 20.47
C ARG A 78 -12.04 -14.52 19.90
N GLU A 79 -12.06 -15.31 18.83
CA GLU A 79 -10.90 -15.82 18.13
C GLU A 79 -11.26 -16.11 16.67
N ALA A 80 -10.26 -16.08 15.79
CA ALA A 80 -10.37 -16.45 14.37
C ALA A 80 -9.72 -17.83 14.13
N SER A 81 -10.42 -18.71 13.41
CA SER A 81 -9.88 -20.01 12.98
C SER A 81 -8.80 -19.81 11.92
N PRO A 82 -7.95 -20.81 11.62
CA PRO A 82 -6.92 -20.69 10.59
C PRO A 82 -7.47 -20.19 9.24
N ASP A 83 -8.56 -20.78 8.75
CA ASP A 83 -9.18 -20.38 7.48
C ASP A 83 -9.74 -18.95 7.51
N GLU A 84 -10.35 -18.56 8.63
CA GLU A 84 -10.86 -17.20 8.80
C GLU A 84 -9.72 -16.18 8.85
N ARG A 85 -8.55 -16.53 9.42
CA ARG A 85 -7.36 -15.67 9.40
C ARG A 85 -6.85 -15.46 7.98
N ILE A 86 -6.87 -16.50 7.15
CA ILE A 86 -6.46 -16.43 5.73
C ILE A 86 -7.43 -15.52 4.98
N TYR A 87 -8.73 -15.83 5.00
CA TYR A 87 -9.73 -15.03 4.30
C TYR A 87 -9.74 -13.56 4.80
N TYR A 88 -9.56 -13.34 6.10
CA TYR A 88 -9.41 -12.01 6.66
C TYR A 88 -8.20 -11.25 6.10
N LYS A 89 -7.03 -11.90 6.05
CA LYS A 89 -5.79 -11.32 5.48
C LYS A 89 -6.04 -10.89 4.03
N GLU A 90 -6.70 -11.74 3.25
CA GLU A 90 -7.01 -11.48 1.85
C GLU A 90 -7.98 -10.31 1.64
N VAL A 91 -9.06 -10.24 2.42
CA VAL A 91 -10.02 -9.12 2.37
C VAL A 91 -9.32 -7.82 2.80
N ARG A 92 -8.52 -7.87 3.88
CA ARG A 92 -7.72 -6.72 4.34
C ARG A 92 -6.73 -6.23 3.30
N ALA A 93 -6.09 -7.13 2.56
CA ALA A 93 -5.16 -6.78 1.49
C ALA A 93 -5.85 -5.93 0.40
N ARG A 94 -7.07 -6.31 -0.01
CA ARG A 94 -7.87 -5.54 -0.99
C ARG A 94 -8.24 -4.14 -0.48
N PHE A 95 -8.69 -4.02 0.77
CA PHE A 95 -8.95 -2.73 1.41
C PHE A 95 -7.69 -1.85 1.52
N LYS A 96 -6.57 -2.44 1.92
CA LYS A 96 -5.26 -1.75 1.99
C LYS A 96 -4.83 -1.26 0.62
N HIS A 97 -4.98 -2.08 -0.42
CA HIS A 97 -4.63 -1.73 -1.79
C HIS A 97 -5.50 -0.58 -2.33
N MET A 98 -6.82 -0.64 -2.16
CA MET A 98 -7.71 0.48 -2.54
C MET A 98 -7.33 1.77 -1.82
N ARG A 99 -7.00 1.70 -0.52
CA ARG A 99 -6.53 2.86 0.24
C ARG A 99 -5.28 3.47 -0.37
N PHE A 100 -4.33 2.65 -0.83
CA PHE A 100 -3.17 3.16 -1.58
C PHE A 100 -3.55 3.71 -2.96
N GLY A 101 -4.50 3.10 -3.67
CA GLY A 101 -5.06 3.64 -4.91
C GLY A 101 -5.58 5.08 -4.75
N CYS A 102 -6.31 5.36 -3.66
CA CYS A 102 -6.74 6.73 -3.34
C CYS A 102 -5.58 7.70 -3.13
N ALA A 103 -4.52 7.31 -2.41
CA ALA A 103 -3.39 8.21 -2.20
C ALA A 103 -2.50 8.38 -3.44
N ASN A 104 -2.39 7.35 -4.28
CA ASN A 104 -1.56 7.41 -5.47
C ASN A 104 -2.22 8.23 -6.58
N PHE A 105 -3.49 7.96 -6.89
CA PHE A 105 -4.07 8.41 -8.17
C PHE A 105 -5.10 9.52 -8.03
N ASP A 106 -5.69 9.74 -6.84
CA ASP A 106 -6.60 10.88 -6.65
C ASP A 106 -5.77 12.17 -6.50
N VAL A 107 -6.24 13.26 -7.10
CA VAL A 107 -5.60 14.59 -7.04
C VAL A 107 -5.35 15.09 -5.62
N ARG A 108 -6.11 14.59 -4.64
CA ARG A 108 -5.96 14.93 -3.22
C ARG A 108 -4.78 14.23 -2.57
N HIS A 109 -4.25 13.17 -3.17
CA HIS A 109 -3.17 12.31 -2.66
C HIS A 109 -3.34 11.89 -1.19
N ARG A 110 -4.58 11.58 -0.80
CA ARG A 110 -4.97 11.28 0.59
C ARG A 110 -5.97 10.14 0.63
N TYR A 111 -5.98 9.44 1.77
CA TYR A 111 -6.98 8.43 2.06
C TYR A 111 -8.30 9.09 2.44
N PRO A 112 -9.45 8.64 1.90
CA PRO A 112 -10.74 8.93 2.51
C PRO A 112 -10.72 8.48 3.98
N TRP A 113 -11.15 9.33 4.90
CA TRP A 113 -11.04 9.06 6.33
C TRP A 113 -11.81 7.79 6.73
N GLN A 114 -12.96 7.52 6.11
CA GLN A 114 -13.75 6.30 6.38
C GLN A 114 -13.01 5.04 5.94
N LEU A 115 -12.38 5.06 4.76
CA LEU A 115 -11.58 3.94 4.26
C LEU A 115 -10.34 3.74 5.15
N HIS A 116 -9.70 4.84 5.56
CA HIS A 116 -8.59 4.79 6.51
C HIS A 116 -9.03 4.18 7.84
N PHE A 117 -10.19 4.57 8.37
CA PHE A 117 -10.75 4.02 9.59
C PHE A 117 -11.01 2.52 9.48
N ILE A 118 -11.70 2.06 8.42
CA ILE A 118 -11.93 0.62 8.16
C ILE A 118 -10.60 -0.14 8.14
N THR A 119 -9.62 0.30 7.34
CA THR A 119 -8.32 -0.41 7.24
C THR A 119 -7.55 -0.43 8.57
N SER A 120 -7.72 0.58 9.42
CA SER A 120 -7.09 0.66 10.74
C SER A 120 -7.76 -0.30 11.73
N GLN A 121 -9.10 -0.30 11.78
CA GLN A 121 -9.87 -1.29 12.56
C GLN A 121 -9.54 -2.71 12.12
N MET A 122 -9.31 -2.91 10.82
CA MET A 122 -8.90 -4.21 10.33
C MET A 122 -7.50 -4.63 10.82
N GLY A 123 -6.57 -3.69 10.93
CA GLY A 123 -5.27 -3.94 11.56
C GLY A 123 -5.43 -4.32 13.03
N PHE A 124 -6.14 -3.51 13.81
CA PHE A 124 -6.32 -3.75 15.24
C PHE A 124 -6.99 -5.07 15.56
N LEU A 125 -8.00 -5.48 14.78
CA LEU A 125 -8.64 -6.78 14.94
C LEU A 125 -7.67 -7.92 14.59
N GLN A 126 -6.91 -7.79 13.50
CA GLN A 126 -5.90 -8.78 13.13
C GLN A 126 -4.88 -9.01 14.24
N ASP A 127 -4.36 -7.94 14.82
CA ASP A 127 -3.35 -8.00 15.87
C ASP A 127 -3.95 -8.58 17.16
N ALA A 128 -5.21 -8.24 17.48
CA ALA A 128 -5.92 -8.77 18.65
C ALA A 128 -6.11 -10.29 18.59
N PHE A 129 -6.59 -10.84 17.48
CA PHE A 129 -6.78 -12.30 17.38
C PHE A 129 -5.48 -13.06 17.18
N LYS A 130 -4.43 -12.44 16.61
CA LYS A 130 -3.09 -13.04 16.52
C LYS A 130 -2.42 -13.15 17.89
N SER A 131 -2.57 -12.13 18.73
CA SER A 131 -2.01 -12.08 20.09
C SER A 131 -2.88 -12.77 21.16
N GLY A 132 -4.01 -13.38 20.78
CA GLY A 132 -4.89 -14.09 21.71
C GLY A 132 -5.69 -13.18 22.66
N GLN A 133 -5.76 -11.87 22.40
CA GLN A 133 -6.45 -10.89 23.24
C GLN A 133 -7.98 -10.99 23.09
N LYS A 134 -8.61 -11.97 23.74
CA LYS A 134 -10.04 -12.31 23.57
C LYS A 134 -11.00 -11.12 23.67
N PHE A 135 -10.86 -10.29 24.71
CA PHE A 135 -11.75 -9.13 24.90
C PHE A 135 -11.56 -8.07 23.79
N LYS A 136 -10.31 -7.74 23.48
CA LYS A 136 -9.98 -6.81 22.39
C LYS A 136 -10.47 -7.33 21.04
N THR A 137 -10.33 -8.63 20.77
CA THR A 137 -10.87 -9.28 19.58
C THR A 137 -12.38 -9.08 19.48
N CYS A 138 -13.11 -9.38 20.55
CA CYS A 138 -14.57 -9.20 20.59
C CYS A 138 -14.97 -7.76 20.28
N TRP A 139 -14.36 -6.79 20.98
CA TRP A 139 -14.66 -5.36 20.81
C TRP A 139 -14.31 -4.86 19.40
N MET A 140 -13.11 -5.15 18.90
CA MET A 140 -12.68 -4.71 17.57
C MET A 140 -13.49 -5.37 16.45
N ALA A 141 -13.91 -6.63 16.63
CA ALA A 141 -14.81 -7.30 15.70
C ALA A 141 -16.20 -6.67 15.70
N ALA A 142 -16.76 -6.34 16.86
CA ALA A 142 -18.04 -5.64 16.95
C ALA A 142 -18.00 -4.26 16.26
N VAL A 143 -16.95 -3.47 16.51
CA VAL A 143 -16.76 -2.17 15.85
C VAL A 143 -16.66 -2.34 14.33
N LEU A 144 -15.81 -3.25 13.84
CA LEU A 144 -15.67 -3.50 12.41
C LEU A 144 -16.98 -4.00 11.79
N TRP A 145 -17.72 -4.85 12.50
CA TRP A 145 -19.04 -5.31 12.08
C TRP A 145 -20.07 -4.17 12.02
N ILE A 146 -19.99 -3.13 12.83
CA ILE A 146 -20.89 -1.97 12.69
C ILE A 146 -20.49 -1.12 11.47
N VAL A 147 -19.20 -0.83 11.31
CA VAL A 147 -18.70 0.05 10.24
C VAL A 147 -18.95 -0.52 8.85
N LEU A 148 -18.95 -1.84 8.71
CA LEU A 148 -19.21 -2.52 7.46
C LEU A 148 -20.70 -2.65 7.13
N LEU A 149 -21.61 -1.98 7.85
CA LEU A 149 -23.05 -2.09 7.57
C LEU A 149 -23.33 -1.60 6.15
N PRO A 150 -24.32 -2.17 5.43
CA PRO A 150 -24.55 -1.84 4.01
C PRO A 150 -24.69 -0.33 3.75
N LEU A 151 -25.40 0.40 4.62
CA LEU A 151 -25.60 1.84 4.48
C LEU A 151 -24.31 2.64 4.71
N PRO A 152 -23.60 2.53 5.85
CA PRO A 152 -22.28 3.13 6.03
C PRO A 152 -21.29 2.77 4.93
N PHE A 153 -21.23 1.50 4.53
CA PHE A 153 -20.30 1.04 3.52
C PHE A 153 -20.58 1.64 2.14
N LYS A 154 -21.86 1.77 1.76
CA LYS A 154 -22.27 2.46 0.52
C LYS A 154 -21.83 3.92 0.50
N LEU A 155 -21.77 4.60 1.65
CA LEU A 155 -21.21 5.96 1.73
C LEU A 155 -19.69 5.96 1.49
N VAL A 156 -18.98 4.96 2.00
CA VAL A 156 -17.54 4.79 1.72
C VAL A 156 -17.32 4.53 0.23
N GLN A 157 -18.10 3.62 -0.38
CA GLN A 157 -18.07 3.35 -1.82
C GLN A 157 -18.30 4.62 -2.63
N ARG A 158 -19.38 5.38 -2.36
CA ARG A 158 -19.63 6.67 -3.01
C ARG A 158 -18.47 7.66 -2.87
N ARG A 159 -17.79 7.68 -1.72
CA ARG A 159 -16.63 8.57 -1.53
C ARG A 159 -15.44 8.14 -2.38
N ILE A 160 -15.23 6.84 -2.56
CA ILE A 160 -14.21 6.28 -3.45
C ILE A 160 -14.61 6.52 -4.91
N GLU A 161 -15.88 6.37 -5.27
CA GLU A 161 -16.43 6.64 -6.60
C GLU A 161 -16.29 8.11 -7.03
N ASN A 162 -16.31 9.05 -6.06
CA ASN A 162 -16.00 10.47 -6.27
C ASN A 162 -14.49 10.73 -6.46
N PHE A 163 -13.88 9.88 -7.27
CA PHE A 163 -12.50 9.94 -7.71
C PHE A 163 -12.30 11.14 -8.62
N LEU A 164 -11.26 11.91 -8.32
CA LEU A 164 -10.77 12.96 -9.20
C LEU A 164 -9.35 12.59 -9.58
N SER A 165 -9.13 12.21 -10.84
CA SER A 165 -7.81 11.79 -11.26
C SER A 165 -6.78 12.90 -11.08
N SER A 166 -5.63 12.53 -10.53
CA SER A 166 -4.42 13.32 -10.69
C SER A 166 -4.04 13.35 -12.18
N ASN A 167 -3.28 14.37 -12.55
CA ASN A 167 -2.64 14.46 -13.86
C ASN A 167 -1.17 14.03 -13.75
N PRO A 168 -0.50 13.67 -14.87
CA PRO A 168 0.87 13.18 -14.86
C PRO A 168 1.89 14.11 -14.16
N PRO A 169 1.89 15.43 -14.38
CA PRO A 169 2.81 16.33 -13.66
C PRO A 169 2.61 16.31 -12.14
N LYS A 170 1.37 16.46 -11.66
CA LYS A 170 1.07 16.42 -10.21
C LYS A 170 1.38 15.07 -9.59
N PHE A 171 1.14 13.98 -10.31
CA PHE A 171 1.50 12.64 -9.86
C PHE A 171 3.01 12.51 -9.71
N ARG A 172 3.79 13.01 -10.68
CA ARG A 172 5.25 13.02 -10.60
C ARG A 172 5.75 13.87 -9.43
N GLU A 173 5.19 15.06 -9.22
CA GLU A 173 5.50 15.91 -8.06
C GLU A 173 5.24 15.19 -6.73
N PHE A 174 4.08 14.53 -6.62
CA PHE A 174 3.74 13.71 -5.44
C PHE A 174 4.80 12.63 -5.19
N GLN A 175 5.18 11.88 -6.22
CA GLN A 175 6.17 10.82 -6.13
C GLN A 175 7.56 11.36 -5.73
N CYS A 176 7.97 12.49 -6.30
CA CYS A 176 9.22 13.16 -5.93
C CYS A 176 9.19 13.64 -4.47
N ALA A 177 8.07 14.19 -4.01
CA ALA A 177 7.90 14.61 -2.62
C ALA A 177 7.96 13.43 -1.64
N GLU A 178 7.51 12.23 -2.05
CA GLU A 178 7.64 11.00 -1.26
C GLU A 178 9.11 10.57 -1.12
N ILE A 179 9.85 10.56 -2.22
CA ILE A 179 11.28 10.24 -2.23
C ILE A 179 12.09 11.28 -1.43
N ALA A 180 11.74 12.56 -1.51
CA ALA A 180 12.38 13.61 -0.73
C ALA A 180 12.21 13.41 0.78
N LYS A 181 11.08 12.87 1.25
CA LYS A 181 10.89 12.51 2.66
C LYS A 181 11.81 11.36 3.09
N LEU A 182 12.01 10.36 2.23
CA LEU A 182 12.97 9.28 2.48
C LEU A 182 14.40 9.83 2.56
N ALA A 183 14.78 10.69 1.62
CA ALA A 183 16.10 11.33 1.59
C ALA A 183 16.36 12.17 2.84
N LYS A 184 15.37 12.96 3.28
CA LYS A 184 15.47 13.75 4.51
C LYS A 184 15.70 12.88 5.75
N ALA A 185 15.04 11.73 5.84
CA ALA A 185 15.19 10.83 6.98
C ALA A 185 16.57 10.13 7.00
N LEU A 186 17.15 9.83 5.84
CA LEU A 186 18.49 9.27 5.74
C LEU A 186 19.60 10.31 6.00
N ALA A 187 19.38 11.57 5.59
CA ALA A 187 20.34 12.65 5.80
C ALA A 187 20.58 12.98 7.29
N SER A 188 19.62 12.72 8.18
CA SER A 188 19.73 12.98 9.63
C SER A 188 20.50 11.89 10.41
N GLY A 189 21.54 11.32 9.81
CA GLY A 189 22.38 10.28 10.43
C GLY A 189 21.68 8.91 10.52
N GLU A 190 20.70 8.66 9.64
CA GLU A 190 19.94 7.39 9.56
C GLU A 190 19.25 6.97 10.87
N GLN A 191 19.10 7.88 11.83
CA GLN A 191 18.42 7.64 13.10
C GLN A 191 16.95 8.06 13.03
N VAL A 192 16.05 7.12 13.29
CA VAL A 192 14.60 7.33 13.24
C VAL A 192 13.92 6.73 14.46
N THR A 193 12.78 7.29 14.86
CA THR A 193 11.90 6.64 15.84
C THR A 193 11.07 5.54 15.17
N GLY A 194 10.48 4.63 15.95
CA GLY A 194 9.55 3.61 15.43
C GLY A 194 8.40 4.21 14.61
N GLN A 195 7.83 5.32 15.10
CA GLN A 195 6.78 6.06 14.39
C GLN A 195 7.25 6.66 13.07
N GLN A 196 8.47 7.23 13.03
CA GLN A 196 9.06 7.76 11.80
C GLN A 196 9.33 6.62 10.81
N PHE A 197 9.92 5.53 11.28
CA PHE A 197 10.17 4.33 10.49
C PHE A 197 8.89 3.77 9.85
N HIS A 198 7.81 3.65 10.63
CA HIS A 198 6.51 3.23 10.12
C HIS A 198 5.95 4.18 9.05
N SER A 199 6.21 5.48 9.18
CA SER A 199 5.82 6.48 8.18
C SER A 199 6.64 6.33 6.88
N LEU A 200 7.94 6.02 6.97
CA LEU A 200 8.79 5.70 5.81
C LEU A 200 8.34 4.40 5.15
N ARG A 201 8.05 3.35 5.93
CA ARG A 201 7.51 2.08 5.41
C ARG A 201 6.22 2.31 4.62
N LYS A 202 5.32 3.17 5.08
CA LYS A 202 4.09 3.53 4.34
C LYS A 202 4.37 4.13 2.97
N ILE A 203 5.46 4.88 2.79
CA ILE A 203 5.88 5.39 1.47
C ILE A 203 6.25 4.22 0.57
N ILE A 204 7.10 3.32 1.04
CA ILE A 204 7.52 2.14 0.27
C ILE A 204 6.32 1.23 -0.05
N SER A 205 5.44 0.93 0.90
CA SER A 205 4.25 0.10 0.64
C SER A 205 3.32 0.75 -0.40
N ARG A 206 3.11 2.06 -0.33
CA ARG A 206 2.27 2.79 -1.32
C ARG A 206 2.93 2.79 -2.69
N ARG A 207 4.26 2.92 -2.75
CA ARG A 207 5.04 2.85 -3.98
C ARG A 207 4.98 1.46 -4.61
N THR A 208 5.13 0.42 -3.80
CA THR A 208 5.02 -0.99 -4.20
C THR A 208 3.65 -1.25 -4.81
N ALA A 209 2.58 -0.85 -4.10
CA ALA A 209 1.21 -0.96 -4.61
C ALA A 209 1.01 -0.26 -5.96
N PHE A 210 1.57 0.95 -6.15
CA PHE A 210 1.53 1.63 -7.45
C PHE A 210 2.21 0.82 -8.56
N VAL A 211 3.43 0.35 -8.34
CA VAL A 211 4.21 -0.38 -9.35
C VAL A 211 3.53 -1.72 -9.66
N ASP A 212 2.98 -2.40 -8.66
CA ASP A 212 2.21 -3.63 -8.82
C ASP A 212 0.96 -3.45 -9.65
N THR A 213 0.25 -2.33 -9.45
CA THR A 213 -0.87 -1.98 -10.31
C THR A 213 -0.41 -1.65 -11.73
N LEU A 214 0.64 -0.84 -11.87
CA LEU A 214 1.12 -0.38 -13.18
C LEU A 214 1.64 -1.54 -14.03
N ARG A 215 2.32 -2.54 -13.46
CA ARG A 215 2.79 -3.71 -14.22
C ARG A 215 1.66 -4.62 -14.75
N ILE A 216 0.44 -4.47 -14.24
CA ILE A 216 -0.75 -5.12 -14.82
C ILE A 216 -1.30 -4.32 -16.01
N ILE A 217 -1.23 -2.99 -15.94
CA ILE A 217 -1.72 -2.09 -17.00
C ILE A 217 -0.74 -2.00 -18.16
N ARG A 218 0.56 -1.87 -17.85
CA ARG A 218 1.69 -1.81 -18.79
C ARG A 218 2.73 -2.84 -18.35
N PRO A 219 2.60 -4.12 -18.76
CA PRO A 219 3.59 -5.13 -18.42
C PRO A 219 4.97 -4.78 -18.98
N SER A 220 6.00 -4.83 -18.14
CA SER A 220 7.38 -4.69 -18.58
C SER A 220 8.35 -5.34 -17.59
N GLN A 221 9.50 -5.80 -18.09
CA GLN A 221 10.54 -6.38 -17.24
C GLN A 221 11.10 -5.35 -16.25
N GLN A 222 11.19 -4.08 -16.65
CA GLN A 222 11.64 -2.99 -15.77
C GLN A 222 10.70 -2.80 -14.57
N LEU A 223 9.38 -2.85 -14.79
CA LEU A 223 8.40 -2.74 -13.71
C LEU A 223 8.40 -3.97 -12.80
N ASN A 224 8.63 -5.17 -13.35
CA ASN A 224 8.82 -6.38 -12.55
C ASN A 224 10.06 -6.27 -11.64
N ASN A 225 11.18 -5.80 -12.18
CA ASN A 225 12.40 -5.59 -11.40
C ASN A 225 12.21 -4.52 -10.31
N LEU A 226 11.52 -3.42 -10.63
CA LEU A 226 11.20 -2.37 -9.67
C LEU A 226 10.25 -2.88 -8.57
N SER A 227 9.23 -3.65 -8.93
CA SER A 227 8.32 -4.28 -7.96
C SER A 227 9.09 -5.20 -7.02
N ALA A 228 9.92 -6.11 -7.54
CA ALA A 228 10.73 -7.02 -6.72
C ALA A 228 11.70 -6.26 -5.78
N TYR A 229 12.28 -5.17 -6.27
CA TYR A 229 13.17 -4.33 -5.47
C TYR A 229 12.43 -3.64 -4.33
N LEU A 230 11.25 -3.08 -4.61
CA LEU A 230 10.41 -2.42 -3.62
C LEU A 230 9.82 -3.42 -2.62
N ALA A 231 9.39 -4.60 -3.07
CA ALA A 231 8.91 -5.68 -2.22
C ALA A 231 9.99 -6.13 -1.22
N THR A 232 11.24 -6.23 -1.67
CA THR A 232 12.38 -6.53 -0.79
C THR A 232 12.55 -5.47 0.30
N ILE A 233 12.46 -4.18 -0.04
CA ILE A 233 12.53 -3.10 0.96
C ILE A 233 11.32 -3.18 1.90
N ASN A 234 10.11 -3.39 1.36
CA ASN A 234 8.87 -3.44 2.12
C ASN A 234 8.84 -4.62 3.13
N GLY A 235 9.39 -5.77 2.74
CA GLY A 235 9.59 -6.95 3.57
C GLY A 235 10.60 -6.72 4.68
N LEU A 236 11.81 -6.24 4.35
CA LEU A 236 12.85 -5.91 5.35
C LEU A 236 12.34 -4.87 6.37
N MET A 237 11.66 -3.83 5.89
CA MET A 237 11.04 -2.84 6.78
C MET A 237 9.88 -3.44 7.58
N GLY A 238 9.27 -4.51 7.09
CA GLY A 238 8.24 -5.24 7.79
C GLY A 238 8.73 -6.01 8.98
N ASP A 239 9.74 -6.83 8.77
CA ASP A 239 10.36 -7.62 9.83
C ASP A 239 10.90 -6.70 10.94
N MET A 240 11.60 -5.63 10.57
CA MET A 240 12.11 -4.65 11.52
C MET A 240 10.99 -3.92 12.28
N HIS A 241 9.89 -3.57 11.61
CA HIS A 241 8.76 -2.92 12.27
C HIS A 241 8.12 -3.84 13.31
N ASP A 242 8.00 -5.12 12.99
CA ASP A 242 7.40 -6.10 13.89
C ASP A 242 8.33 -6.35 15.09
N GLU A 243 9.66 -6.34 14.90
CA GLU A 243 10.64 -6.35 16.00
C GLU A 243 10.50 -5.11 16.91
N LEU A 244 10.36 -3.92 16.34
CA LEU A 244 10.20 -2.68 17.13
C LEU A 244 8.92 -2.71 17.97
N LEU A 245 7.81 -3.21 17.42
CA LEU A 245 6.57 -3.39 18.20
C LEU A 245 6.74 -4.40 19.32
N LEU A 246 7.49 -5.49 19.10
CA LEU A 246 7.77 -6.46 20.15
C LEU A 246 8.61 -5.84 21.28
N LYS A 247 9.60 -5.00 20.96
CA LYS A 247 10.40 -4.27 21.96
C LYS A 247 9.56 -3.28 22.76
N GLU A 248 8.64 -2.56 22.10
CA GLU A 248 7.69 -1.66 22.78
C GLU A 248 6.80 -2.44 23.77
N ILE A 249 6.24 -3.57 23.34
CA ILE A 249 5.41 -4.43 24.20
C ILE A 249 6.20 -4.95 25.42
N ARG A 250 7.51 -5.18 25.27
CA ARG A 250 8.40 -5.61 26.37
C ARG A 250 8.91 -4.46 27.24
N GLY A 251 8.64 -3.21 26.86
CA GLY A 251 9.17 -2.02 27.55
C GLY A 251 10.66 -1.78 27.33
N GLU A 252 11.26 -2.36 26.30
CA GLU A 252 12.68 -2.21 25.95
C GLU A 252 12.95 -0.95 25.11
N LEU A 253 11.91 -0.35 24.53
CA LEU A 253 11.97 0.81 23.63
C LEU A 253 10.66 1.63 23.69
N ASP A 254 10.75 2.95 23.77
CA ASP A 254 9.64 3.87 23.50
C ASP A 254 9.54 4.13 21.99
N TYR A 255 8.52 3.55 21.35
CA TYR A 255 8.28 3.61 19.89
C TYR A 255 8.21 5.04 19.32
N HIS A 256 7.86 6.02 20.16
CA HIS A 256 7.66 7.40 19.75
C HIS A 256 8.87 8.30 20.02
N LYS A 257 9.72 7.93 20.99
CA LYS A 257 10.82 8.79 21.46
C LYS A 257 12.20 8.21 21.16
N ASP A 258 12.36 6.91 21.32
CA ASP A 258 13.66 6.28 21.18
C ASP A 258 14.03 6.18 19.70
N LYS A 259 15.26 6.58 19.41
CA LYS A 259 15.83 6.54 18.07
C LYS A 259 16.69 5.31 17.92
N PHE A 260 16.63 4.69 16.75
CA PHE A 260 17.51 3.60 16.37
C PHE A 260 18.10 3.88 14.99
N LEU A 261 19.26 3.29 14.72
CA LEU A 261 19.91 3.37 13.42
C LEU A 261 19.20 2.43 12.44
N LEU A 262 18.88 2.91 11.24
CA LEU A 262 18.33 2.07 10.18
C LEU A 262 19.30 0.92 9.85
N PRO A 263 18.83 -0.34 9.83
CA PRO A 263 19.68 -1.47 9.43
C PRO A 263 20.25 -1.29 8.02
N ASP A 264 21.53 -1.63 7.84
CA ASP A 264 22.25 -1.49 6.56
C ASP A 264 21.49 -2.05 5.34
N PRO A 265 20.87 -3.26 5.39
CA PRO A 265 20.15 -3.79 4.25
C PRO A 265 19.00 -2.90 3.77
N ILE A 266 18.37 -2.15 4.67
CA ILE A 266 17.30 -1.19 4.40
C ILE A 266 17.92 0.14 3.93
N ALA A 267 18.85 0.69 4.71
CA ALA A 267 19.45 2.00 4.44
C ALA A 267 20.13 2.06 3.07
N VAL A 268 20.94 1.04 2.72
CA VAL A 268 21.63 0.95 1.42
C VAL A 268 20.64 0.90 0.26
N ARG A 269 19.53 0.18 0.41
CA ARG A 269 18.52 0.06 -0.65
C ARG A 269 17.72 1.35 -0.82
N LEU A 270 17.34 1.99 0.28
CA LEU A 270 16.70 3.30 0.24
C LEU A 270 17.61 4.35 -0.41
N ARG A 271 18.91 4.37 -0.09
CA ARG A 271 19.89 5.25 -0.74
C ARG A 271 19.95 5.01 -2.26
N LYS A 272 20.09 3.76 -2.69
CA LYS A 272 20.08 3.42 -4.14
C LYS A 272 18.81 3.86 -4.84
N LEU A 273 17.64 3.69 -4.21
CA LEU A 273 16.35 4.16 -4.73
C LEU A 273 16.33 5.69 -4.88
N ILE A 274 16.81 6.42 -3.88
CA ILE A 274 16.88 7.88 -3.90
C ILE A 274 17.85 8.36 -4.99
N ASP A 275 19.04 7.79 -5.06
CA ASP A 275 20.08 8.18 -6.02
C ASP A 275 19.65 7.91 -7.48
N ALA A 276 18.93 6.82 -7.72
CA ALA A 276 18.35 6.54 -9.03
C ALA A 276 17.28 7.57 -9.41
N ASN A 277 16.44 7.98 -8.45
CA ASN A 277 15.44 9.01 -8.69
C ASN A 277 16.07 10.39 -8.95
N LEU A 278 17.09 10.78 -8.17
CA LEU A 278 17.80 12.05 -8.35
C LEU A 278 18.48 12.12 -9.73
N ARG A 279 19.11 11.03 -10.17
CA ARG A 279 19.71 10.96 -11.52
C ARG A 279 18.69 11.21 -12.63
N LYS A 280 17.48 10.66 -12.51
CA LYS A 280 16.39 10.89 -13.49
C LYS A 280 15.92 12.35 -13.52
N ILE A 281 15.88 13.02 -12.36
CA ILE A 281 15.50 14.44 -12.28
C ILE A 281 16.60 15.33 -12.87
N SER A 282 17.86 15.05 -12.59
CA SER A 282 19.01 15.83 -13.08
C SER A 282 19.27 15.64 -14.59
N TYR A 283 18.94 14.47 -15.14
CA TYR A 283 19.09 14.15 -16.57
C TYR A 283 17.78 13.57 -17.12
N PRO A 284 16.78 14.42 -17.43
CA PRO A 284 15.55 13.95 -18.06
C PRO A 284 15.89 13.32 -19.42
N PRO A 285 15.33 12.16 -19.80
CA PRO A 285 15.54 11.60 -21.12
C PRO A 285 15.09 12.62 -22.16
N HIS A 286 15.98 12.95 -23.10
CA HIS A 286 15.72 13.91 -24.17
C HIS A 286 14.39 13.55 -24.84
N THR A 287 13.42 14.46 -24.78
CA THR A 287 12.28 14.46 -25.69
C THR A 287 12.85 14.49 -27.10
N ILE A 288 12.78 13.35 -27.80
CA ILE A 288 12.95 13.31 -29.24
C ILE A 288 11.79 14.13 -29.78
N THR A 289 12.02 15.43 -29.97
CA THR A 289 11.19 16.26 -30.82
C THR A 289 11.21 15.63 -32.20
N SER A 290 10.08 15.08 -32.61
CA SER A 290 9.81 14.68 -33.98
C SER A 290 10.27 15.80 -34.92
N SER A 291 11.30 15.52 -35.72
CA SER A 291 11.67 16.35 -36.86
C SER A 291 10.47 16.44 -37.81
N PRO A 292 10.17 17.63 -38.37
CA PRO A 292 9.14 17.76 -39.38
C PRO A 292 9.65 17.11 -40.68
N VAL A 293 8.81 16.26 -41.27
CA VAL A 293 8.80 15.98 -42.71
C VAL A 293 7.45 16.44 -43.23
#